data_AF-A0A0P4W2I6-F1
#
_entry.id   AF-A0A0P4W2I6-F1
#
_cell.length_a   1.000
_cell.length_b   1.000
_cell.length_c   1.000
_cell.angle_alpha   90.00
_cell.angle_beta   90.00
_cell.angle_gamma   90.00
#
_symmetry.space_group_name_H-M   'P 1'
#
loop_
_entity.id
_entity.type
_entity.pdbx_description
1 polymer ?
#
loop_
_entity_poly.entity_id
_entity_poly.type
_entity_poly.pdbx_seq_one_letter_code
_entity_poly.pdbx_strand_id
1 'polypeptide(L)'
;MSLSSPKQPETPVSVSKSSAQHDATPSPSSLTPLAAQTTPGDKVSTIKQGTTRNETEATDGGREEGDTSETQEQPCDLILQCVADMDACFKAFDKDEDGFLNQSEFSALCRALFRNERGKPYPVETSMLNTIFAIFDTNKDHVIDKEEFRYCWQKWIKQVVRPVTALVIVDVQNDFISGSLALYNCPAGHHGEEVIPPINRMLEENRFDVVVYSLDWHPENHVSFIDNVHMRSLHSSCKLTSEETQVYDTVIFDVNNDGTPMEQKLWPRHCVQNTWGAELHEDLKVAEDAILVYKGTDPDTDSYSVFWDNNKKFHTTLNEELQKRGVTDVFVCGVAYDVCVAATTKHAIEEGYRTILIDDGCRGVSEEDIMITREHITANQGLVVHSSQVKNLATGRDRPPMLAYKLALELSKKTKKK
;
A
#
# COMPACT_ATOMS: atom_id res chain seq x y z
N MET A 1 44.83 -11.33 47.62
CA MET A 1 46.05 -10.59 47.26
C MET A 1 45.82 -10.00 45.87
N SER A 2 45.19 -8.83 45.75
CA SER A 2 45.73 -7.46 45.89
C SER A 2 46.39 -6.92 44.61
N LEU A 3 45.69 -5.92 44.01
CA LEU A 3 46.21 -4.74 43.28
C LEU A 3 46.78 -5.01 41.86
N SER A 4 46.64 -4.17 40.83
CA SER A 4 46.39 -2.72 40.72
C SER A 4 46.08 -2.32 39.27
N SER A 5 45.25 -1.29 39.08
CA SER A 5 45.15 -0.48 37.85
C SER A 5 46.39 0.42 37.63
N PRO A 6 46.56 0.96 36.41
CA PRO A 6 46.83 2.40 36.26
C PRO A 6 46.01 3.02 35.10
N LYS A 7 45.20 4.07 35.36
CA LYS A 7 45.49 5.53 35.28
C LYS A 7 45.47 6.12 33.86
N GLN A 8 44.52 7.04 33.67
CA GLN A 8 44.48 8.03 32.59
C GLN A 8 45.54 9.13 32.78
N PRO A 9 45.75 9.97 31.75
CA PRO A 9 46.13 11.37 31.93
C PRO A 9 45.02 12.34 31.47
N GLU A 10 44.79 13.34 32.32
CA GLU A 10 43.93 14.51 32.10
C GLU A 10 44.56 15.55 31.15
N THR A 11 43.68 16.37 30.58
CA THR A 11 43.85 17.60 29.77
C THR A 11 44.63 18.72 30.48
N PRO A 12 45.12 19.78 29.79
CA PRO A 12 44.30 21.00 29.54
C PRO A 12 44.61 21.65 28.16
N VAL A 13 43.80 22.51 27.54
CA VAL A 13 43.64 23.95 27.84
C VAL A 13 42.54 24.55 26.94
N SER A 14 41.71 25.40 27.56
CA SER A 14 40.68 26.37 27.10
C SER A 14 41.22 27.51 26.21
N VAL A 15 40.52 28.12 25.26
CA VAL A 15 39.55 29.26 25.31
C VAL A 15 39.51 29.73 23.82
N SER A 16 38.37 29.96 23.15
CA SER A 16 37.74 31.28 23.09
C SER A 16 36.41 31.26 22.31
N LYS A 17 35.37 31.77 22.97
CA LYS A 17 34.14 32.26 22.36
C LYS A 17 34.43 33.57 21.61
N SER A 18 33.95 33.71 20.39
CA SER A 18 33.66 35.03 19.79
C SER A 18 32.23 35.06 19.30
N SER A 19 31.42 35.80 20.06
CA SER A 19 30.14 36.37 19.69
C SER A 19 30.29 37.36 18.55
N ALA A 20 29.50 37.22 17.49
CA ALA A 20 29.17 38.31 16.59
C ALA A 20 27.64 38.29 16.37
N GLN A 21 26.98 39.21 17.06
CA GLN A 21 25.63 39.67 16.75
C GLN A 21 25.68 40.33 15.37
N HIS A 22 24.80 39.91 14.46
CA HIS A 22 24.30 40.81 13.43
C HIS A 22 22.78 40.80 13.46
N ASP A 23 22.30 41.90 14.01
CA ASP A 23 20.95 42.41 14.05
C ASP A 23 20.61 42.94 12.64
N ALA A 24 19.50 42.47 12.05
CA ALA A 24 18.77 43.14 10.98
C ALA A 24 17.49 42.37 10.63
N THR A 25 16.45 42.55 11.43
CA THR A 25 15.07 42.45 10.95
C THR A 25 14.76 43.61 9.99
N PRO A 26 13.88 43.40 9.00
CA PRO A 26 12.78 44.33 8.84
C PRO A 26 11.43 43.61 8.91
N SER A 27 10.53 44.25 9.64
CA SER A 27 9.12 43.92 9.84
C SER A 27 8.29 44.08 8.55
N PRO A 28 7.05 43.54 8.52
CA PRO A 28 6.31 43.24 7.31
C PRO A 28 5.49 44.43 6.82
N SER A 29 5.53 44.71 5.51
CA SER A 29 4.62 45.67 4.89
C SER A 29 3.32 44.97 4.48
N SER A 30 2.27 45.34 5.21
CA SER A 30 0.85 45.16 4.93
C SER A 30 0.45 45.53 3.50
N LEU A 31 -0.19 44.62 2.77
CA LEU A 31 -1.15 44.96 1.72
C LEU A 31 -2.31 43.95 1.74
N THR A 32 -3.46 44.42 2.20
CA THR A 32 -4.79 43.82 1.98
C THR A 32 -5.58 44.70 1.00
N PRO A 33 -6.72 44.25 0.46
CA PRO A 33 -6.91 43.97 -0.95
C PRO A 33 -7.62 45.11 -1.70
N LEU A 34 -7.39 45.23 -3.01
CA LEU A 34 -8.24 46.04 -3.87
C LEU A 34 -9.31 45.14 -4.53
N ALA A 35 -10.54 45.28 -4.04
CA ALA A 35 -11.73 44.83 -4.74
C ALA A 35 -12.22 45.92 -5.71
N ALA A 36 -13.05 45.46 -6.66
CA ALA A 36 -13.95 46.20 -7.54
C ALA A 36 -13.36 46.61 -8.91
N GLN A 37 -13.91 46.07 -10.00
CA GLN A 37 -15.17 46.56 -10.57
C GLN A 37 -15.62 45.67 -11.74
N THR A 38 -16.84 45.18 -11.61
CA THR A 38 -17.71 44.64 -12.65
C THR A 38 -18.29 45.75 -13.54
N THR A 39 -18.75 45.35 -14.73
CA THR A 39 -19.89 45.83 -15.58
C THR A 39 -19.49 46.21 -17.02
N PRO A 40 -20.44 46.31 -17.99
CA PRO A 40 -21.45 45.33 -18.43
C PRO A 40 -21.67 45.28 -19.98
N GLY A 41 -22.52 44.36 -20.46
CA GLY A 41 -23.21 44.40 -21.78
C GLY A 41 -22.45 43.70 -22.93
N ASP A 42 -23.05 42.89 -23.81
CA ASP A 42 -24.39 42.99 -24.37
C ASP A 42 -25.07 41.64 -24.68
N LYS A 43 -26.40 41.71 -24.64
CA LYS A 43 -27.39 40.67 -25.00
C LYS A 43 -27.69 40.62 -26.50
N VAL A 44 -28.47 39.59 -26.86
CA VAL A 44 -29.53 39.46 -27.91
C VAL A 44 -29.14 38.39 -28.96
N SER A 45 -29.95 37.39 -29.35
CA SER A 45 -31.39 37.13 -29.27
C SER A 45 -31.75 35.63 -29.36
N THR A 46 -32.80 35.29 -28.63
CA THR A 46 -33.86 34.28 -28.78
C THR A 46 -34.26 33.89 -30.23
N ILE A 47 -34.54 32.60 -30.46
CA ILE A 47 -35.73 32.11 -31.21
C ILE A 47 -36.28 30.83 -30.55
N LYS A 48 -37.59 30.82 -30.28
CA LYS A 48 -38.44 29.70 -29.83
C LYS A 48 -39.16 29.05 -31.02
N GLN A 49 -39.52 27.77 -30.89
CA GLN A 49 -40.77 27.07 -31.28
C GLN A 49 -40.51 25.56 -31.19
N GLY A 50 -41.38 24.64 -30.74
CA GLY A 50 -42.75 24.64 -30.24
C GLY A 50 -43.20 23.18 -30.01
N THR A 51 -44.00 22.96 -28.96
CA THR A 51 -45.19 22.07 -28.79
C THR A 51 -45.22 20.70 -29.51
N THR A 52 -45.49 19.56 -28.85
CA THR A 52 -46.86 19.08 -28.54
C THR A 52 -46.98 18.10 -27.36
N ARG A 53 -48.15 18.19 -26.72
CA ARG A 53 -48.75 17.37 -25.65
C ARG A 53 -49.13 15.95 -26.10
N ASN A 54 -49.26 15.03 -25.15
CA ASN A 54 -50.54 14.35 -24.93
C ASN A 54 -50.68 13.84 -23.49
N GLU A 55 -51.87 14.09 -22.95
CA GLU A 55 -52.43 13.67 -21.67
C GLU A 55 -53.03 12.26 -21.79
N THR A 56 -53.09 11.50 -20.70
CA THR A 56 -54.29 10.74 -20.31
C THR A 56 -54.28 10.40 -18.82
N GLU A 57 -55.50 10.37 -18.30
CA GLU A 57 -55.94 10.46 -16.90
C GLU A 57 -55.88 9.16 -16.08
N ALA A 58 -56.17 9.35 -14.80
CA ALA A 58 -56.18 8.46 -13.65
C ALA A 58 -57.35 7.45 -13.56
N THR A 59 -57.22 6.47 -12.64
CA THR A 59 -58.24 5.91 -11.70
C THR A 59 -57.51 4.85 -10.85
N ASP A 60 -57.31 5.02 -9.54
CA ASP A 60 -58.17 4.72 -8.36
C ASP A 60 -58.55 3.24 -8.12
N GLY A 61 -58.32 2.79 -6.88
CA GLY A 61 -59.04 1.69 -6.21
C GLY A 61 -58.35 0.33 -6.12
N GLY A 62 -57.98 -0.10 -4.92
CA GLY A 62 -57.72 -1.52 -4.63
C GLY A 62 -56.87 -1.80 -3.39
N ARG A 63 -57.54 -2.01 -2.25
CA ARG A 63 -56.99 -2.45 -0.97
C ARG A 63 -57.09 -3.98 -0.94
N GLU A 64 -55.98 -4.70 -0.81
CA GLU A 64 -55.98 -6.11 -0.40
C GLU A 64 -54.90 -6.34 0.67
N GLU A 65 -55.36 -6.90 1.79
CA GLU A 65 -54.55 -7.47 2.86
C GLU A 65 -53.93 -8.79 2.36
N GLY A 66 -52.65 -8.98 2.68
CA GLY A 66 -51.91 -10.21 2.40
C GLY A 66 -50.81 -10.38 3.43
N ASP A 67 -51.19 -10.94 4.57
CA ASP A 67 -50.31 -11.54 5.57
C ASP A 67 -49.59 -12.74 4.95
N THR A 68 -48.26 -12.69 4.89
CA THR A 68 -47.41 -13.89 5.00
C THR A 68 -46.05 -13.46 5.53
N SER A 69 -45.80 -13.83 6.77
CA SER A 69 -44.48 -14.00 7.37
C SER A 69 -43.62 -14.95 6.52
N GLU A 70 -42.56 -14.44 5.90
CA GLU A 70 -41.38 -15.24 5.56
C GLU A 70 -40.14 -14.43 5.92
N THR A 71 -39.60 -14.69 7.11
CA THR A 71 -38.24 -14.31 7.47
C THR A 71 -37.28 -15.11 6.59
N GLN A 72 -36.94 -14.56 5.43
CA GLN A 72 -35.73 -14.94 4.72
C GLN A 72 -34.53 -14.49 5.56
N GLU A 73 -34.04 -15.37 6.43
CA GLU A 73 -32.72 -15.22 7.02
C GLU A 73 -31.70 -15.12 5.87
N GLN A 74 -31.08 -13.95 5.76
CA GLN A 74 -30.05 -13.71 4.77
C GLN A 74 -28.84 -14.61 5.09
N PRO A 75 -28.27 -15.35 4.11
CA PRO A 75 -27.13 -16.23 4.32
C PRO A 75 -25.84 -15.52 4.78
N CYS A 76 -25.87 -14.19 4.90
CA CYS A 76 -24.77 -13.38 5.45
C CYS A 76 -24.66 -13.53 6.98
N ASP A 77 -25.79 -13.64 7.69
CA ASP A 77 -25.82 -13.70 9.16
C ASP A 77 -25.36 -15.07 9.68
N LEU A 78 -25.67 -16.16 8.97
CA LEU A 78 -25.24 -17.50 9.35
C LEU A 78 -23.72 -17.66 9.36
N ILE A 79 -22.97 -17.04 8.44
CA ILE A 79 -21.51 -17.15 8.45
C ILE A 79 -20.90 -16.21 9.51
N LEU A 80 -21.44 -15.01 9.72
CA LEU A 80 -20.95 -14.15 10.80
C LEU A 80 -21.17 -14.78 12.19
N GLN A 81 -22.26 -15.53 12.38
CA GLN A 81 -22.50 -16.35 13.57
C GLN A 81 -21.62 -17.63 13.60
N CYS A 82 -21.48 -18.36 12.49
CA CYS A 82 -20.63 -19.55 12.40
C CYS A 82 -19.12 -19.23 12.49
N VAL A 83 -18.66 -18.02 12.15
CA VAL A 83 -17.24 -17.62 12.23
C VAL A 83 -16.76 -17.42 13.69
N ALA A 84 -17.66 -17.53 14.67
CA ALA A 84 -17.28 -17.68 16.07
C ALA A 84 -16.91 -19.14 16.44
N ASP A 85 -17.46 -20.14 15.75
CA ASP A 85 -17.38 -21.54 16.15
C ASP A 85 -16.94 -22.46 14.98
N MET A 86 -15.71 -22.97 15.10
CA MET A 86 -15.09 -23.87 14.14
C MET A 86 -15.92 -25.15 13.92
N ASP A 87 -16.46 -25.72 15.00
CA ASP A 87 -17.19 -26.98 14.94
C ASP A 87 -18.54 -26.79 14.24
N ALA A 88 -19.21 -25.66 14.50
CA ALA A 88 -20.45 -25.29 13.80
C ALA A 88 -20.21 -25.07 12.30
N CYS A 89 -19.10 -24.41 11.94
CA CYS A 89 -18.74 -24.25 10.53
C CYS A 89 -18.43 -25.59 9.86
N PHE A 90 -17.63 -26.46 10.48
CA PHE A 90 -17.33 -27.78 9.93
C PHE A 90 -18.62 -28.57 9.67
N LYS A 91 -19.47 -28.69 10.69
CA LYS A 91 -20.75 -29.38 10.61
C LYS A 91 -21.70 -28.79 9.57
N ALA A 92 -21.66 -27.48 9.33
CA ALA A 92 -22.52 -26.85 8.33
C ALA A 92 -22.18 -27.27 6.89
N PHE A 93 -20.93 -27.68 6.65
CA PHE A 93 -20.43 -28.07 5.32
C PHE A 93 -20.20 -29.56 5.14
N ASP A 94 -20.04 -30.34 6.22
CA ASP A 94 -20.14 -31.80 6.23
C ASP A 94 -21.60 -32.20 5.97
N LYS A 95 -21.93 -32.50 4.71
CA LYS A 95 -23.31 -32.70 4.24
C LYS A 95 -23.79 -34.13 4.38
N ASP A 96 -22.88 -35.09 4.31
CA ASP A 96 -23.19 -36.50 4.51
C ASP A 96 -22.98 -36.97 5.96
N GLU A 97 -22.50 -36.08 6.84
CA GLU A 97 -22.27 -36.29 8.27
C GLU A 97 -21.25 -37.42 8.54
N ASP A 98 -20.29 -37.59 7.65
CA ASP A 98 -19.26 -38.64 7.75
C ASP A 98 -18.08 -38.24 8.65
N GLY A 99 -18.03 -36.98 9.09
CA GLY A 99 -16.99 -36.43 9.95
C GLY A 99 -15.77 -35.89 9.21
N PHE A 100 -15.85 -35.77 7.88
CA PHE A 100 -14.82 -35.24 7.00
C PHE A 100 -15.41 -34.19 6.04
N LEU A 101 -14.55 -33.44 5.36
CA LEU A 101 -14.97 -32.62 4.22
C LEU A 101 -14.30 -33.14 2.94
N ASN A 102 -15.09 -33.66 2.02
CA ASN A 102 -14.58 -33.99 0.69
C ASN A 102 -14.38 -32.72 -0.17
N GLN A 103 -13.79 -32.89 -1.36
CA GLN A 103 -13.51 -31.78 -2.29
C GLN A 103 -14.75 -30.94 -2.63
N SER A 104 -15.93 -31.55 -2.75
CA SER A 104 -17.17 -30.84 -3.10
C SER A 104 -17.65 -29.96 -1.94
N GLU A 105 -17.64 -30.50 -0.73
CA GLU A 105 -18.06 -29.80 0.49
C GLU A 105 -17.12 -28.65 0.84
N PHE A 106 -15.81 -28.89 0.76
CA PHE A 106 -14.82 -27.84 0.95
C PHE A 106 -14.93 -26.75 -0.13
N SER A 107 -15.25 -27.13 -1.37
CA SER A 107 -15.53 -26.16 -2.44
C SER A 107 -16.78 -25.32 -2.14
N ALA A 108 -17.82 -25.93 -1.56
CA ALA A 108 -19.02 -25.21 -1.12
C ALA A 108 -18.69 -24.22 0.01
N LEU A 109 -17.84 -24.62 0.97
CA LEU A 109 -17.31 -23.74 2.01
C LEU A 109 -16.57 -22.55 1.41
N CYS A 110 -15.65 -22.78 0.47
CA CYS A 110 -14.93 -21.71 -0.21
C CYS A 110 -15.87 -20.74 -0.94
N ARG A 111 -16.87 -21.25 -1.67
CA ARG A 111 -17.86 -20.42 -2.37
C ARG A 111 -18.75 -19.62 -1.40
N ALA A 112 -18.99 -20.15 -0.21
CA ALA A 112 -19.70 -19.44 0.84
C ALA A 112 -18.83 -18.37 1.52
N LEU A 113 -17.51 -18.61 1.60
CA LEU A 113 -16.50 -17.70 2.16
C LEU A 113 -16.22 -16.52 1.22
N PHE A 114 -16.09 -16.75 -0.09
CA PHE A 114 -15.71 -15.70 -1.04
C PHE A 114 -16.92 -14.94 -1.54
N ARG A 115 -17.20 -13.80 -0.91
CA ARG A 115 -18.33 -12.92 -1.22
C ARG A 115 -17.89 -11.48 -1.35
N ASN A 116 -18.56 -10.75 -2.22
CA ASN A 116 -18.36 -9.32 -2.35
C ASN A 116 -19.07 -8.53 -1.23
N GLU A 117 -18.97 -7.22 -1.25
CA GLU A 117 -19.55 -6.29 -0.28
C GLU A 117 -21.08 -6.37 -0.15
N ARG A 118 -21.76 -6.92 -1.17
CA ARG A 118 -23.22 -7.14 -1.19
C ARG A 118 -23.61 -8.56 -0.77
N GLY A 119 -22.65 -9.37 -0.33
CA GLY A 119 -22.87 -10.77 0.03
C GLY A 119 -23.03 -11.71 -1.17
N LYS A 120 -22.80 -11.27 -2.40
CA LYS A 120 -22.88 -12.12 -3.60
C LYS A 120 -21.60 -12.98 -3.70
N PRO A 121 -21.70 -14.29 -3.94
CA PRO A 121 -20.53 -15.14 -4.16
C PRO A 121 -19.71 -14.70 -5.38
N TYR A 122 -18.39 -14.76 -5.26
CA TYR A 122 -17.49 -14.61 -6.42
C TYR A 122 -17.53 -15.86 -7.31
N PRO A 123 -17.36 -15.72 -8.63
CA PRO A 123 -16.93 -16.84 -9.45
C PRO A 123 -15.52 -17.26 -9.01
N VAL A 124 -15.31 -18.58 -8.91
CA VAL A 124 -14.04 -19.16 -8.48
C VAL A 124 -13.71 -20.30 -9.41
N GLU A 125 -12.50 -20.25 -9.98
CA GLU A 125 -11.96 -21.30 -10.84
C GLU A 125 -11.79 -22.60 -10.05
N THR A 126 -12.17 -23.72 -10.66
CA THR A 126 -12.07 -25.04 -10.03
C THR A 126 -10.62 -25.39 -9.69
N SER A 127 -9.65 -24.98 -10.52
CA SER A 127 -8.23 -25.20 -10.27
C SER A 127 -7.74 -24.53 -8.98
N MET A 128 -8.24 -23.34 -8.67
CA MET A 128 -7.94 -22.63 -7.43
C MET A 128 -8.49 -23.39 -6.22
N LEU A 129 -9.76 -23.83 -6.29
CA LEU A 129 -10.40 -24.59 -5.22
C LEU A 129 -9.68 -25.91 -4.94
N ASN A 130 -9.29 -26.63 -5.99
CA ASN A 130 -8.53 -27.88 -5.87
C ASN A 130 -7.16 -27.64 -5.23
N THR A 131 -6.50 -26.54 -5.58
CA THR A 131 -5.19 -26.19 -5.00
C THR A 131 -5.32 -25.85 -3.52
N ILE A 132 -6.33 -25.06 -3.13
CA ILE A 132 -6.58 -24.73 -1.72
C ILE A 132 -6.90 -26.00 -0.93
N PHE A 133 -7.76 -26.88 -1.46
CA PHE A 133 -8.09 -28.15 -0.83
C PHE A 133 -6.83 -28.98 -0.57
N ALA A 134 -6.00 -29.20 -1.59
CA ALA A 134 -4.76 -29.97 -1.49
C ALA A 134 -3.70 -29.35 -0.55
N ILE A 135 -3.83 -28.06 -0.18
CA ILE A 135 -2.96 -27.43 0.82
C ILE A 135 -3.39 -27.81 2.24
N PHE A 136 -4.68 -28.01 2.47
CA PHE A 136 -5.24 -28.33 3.77
C PHE A 136 -5.46 -29.83 4.01
N ASP A 137 -5.62 -30.62 2.94
CA ASP A 137 -5.44 -32.09 2.94
C ASP A 137 -3.94 -32.40 3.05
N THR A 138 -3.44 -32.39 4.28
CA THR A 138 -2.02 -32.52 4.60
C THR A 138 -1.53 -33.96 4.53
N ASN A 139 -2.42 -34.91 4.82
CA ASN A 139 -2.11 -36.34 4.81
C ASN A 139 -2.32 -36.98 3.41
N LYS A 140 -2.98 -36.26 2.47
CA LYS A 140 -3.27 -36.64 1.09
C LYS A 140 -4.23 -37.82 0.97
N ASP A 141 -5.19 -37.94 1.87
CA ASP A 141 -6.23 -38.96 1.84
C ASP A 141 -7.48 -38.53 1.06
N HIS A 142 -7.44 -37.33 0.46
CA HIS A 142 -8.52 -36.73 -0.35
C HIS A 142 -9.76 -36.32 0.44
N VAL A 143 -9.65 -36.20 1.75
CA VAL A 143 -10.63 -35.57 2.61
C VAL A 143 -9.94 -34.57 3.55
N ILE A 144 -10.70 -33.70 4.21
CA ILE A 144 -10.20 -32.83 5.27
C ILE A 144 -10.82 -33.29 6.58
N ASP A 145 -10.00 -33.81 7.48
CA ASP A 145 -10.45 -34.20 8.81
C ASP A 145 -10.59 -33.00 9.77
N LYS A 146 -11.04 -33.26 11.01
CA LYS A 146 -11.26 -32.20 12.00
C LYS A 146 -9.97 -31.49 12.46
N GLU A 147 -8.81 -32.15 12.42
CA GLU A 147 -7.52 -31.56 12.78
C GLU A 147 -6.99 -30.66 11.66
N GLU A 148 -7.05 -31.15 10.43
CA GLU A 148 -6.73 -30.39 9.22
C GLU A 148 -7.64 -29.17 9.09
N PHE A 149 -8.94 -29.36 9.34
CA PHE A 149 -9.88 -28.24 9.38
C PHE A 149 -9.58 -27.26 10.50
N ARG A 150 -9.13 -27.71 11.67
CA ARG A 150 -8.70 -26.80 12.75
C ARG A 150 -7.54 -25.92 12.31
N TYR A 151 -6.56 -26.49 11.61
CA TYR A 151 -5.45 -25.71 11.04
C TYR A 151 -5.94 -24.71 9.99
N CYS A 152 -6.75 -25.18 9.03
CA CYS A 152 -7.42 -24.36 8.02
C CYS A 152 -8.20 -23.19 8.64
N TRP A 153 -8.98 -23.47 9.68
CA TRP A 153 -9.75 -22.47 10.40
C TRP A 153 -8.86 -21.40 11.05
N GLN A 154 -7.89 -21.84 11.84
CA GLN A 154 -7.07 -20.94 12.64
C GLN A 154 -6.11 -20.10 11.81
N LYS A 155 -5.55 -20.67 10.73
CA LYS A 155 -4.51 -20.02 9.94
C LYS A 155 -5.01 -19.35 8.68
N TRP A 156 -6.15 -19.78 8.15
CA TRP A 156 -6.65 -19.30 6.86
C TRP A 156 -8.02 -18.63 6.98
N ILE A 157 -9.08 -19.35 7.36
CA ILE A 157 -10.45 -18.82 7.36
C ILE A 157 -10.57 -17.59 8.27
N LYS A 158 -10.03 -17.63 9.49
CA LYS A 158 -10.08 -16.49 10.42
C LYS A 158 -9.44 -15.23 9.84
N GLN A 159 -8.29 -15.35 9.16
CA GLN A 159 -7.62 -14.21 8.56
C GLN A 159 -8.40 -13.69 7.34
N VAL A 160 -8.99 -14.58 6.54
CA VAL A 160 -9.84 -14.18 5.40
C VAL A 160 -11.04 -13.37 5.86
N VAL A 161 -11.68 -13.72 6.97
CA VAL A 161 -12.88 -13.01 7.47
C VAL A 161 -12.55 -11.83 8.38
N ARG A 162 -11.42 -11.86 9.07
CA ARG A 162 -10.98 -10.80 10.01
C ARG A 162 -9.53 -10.42 9.70
N PRO A 163 -9.29 -9.69 8.60
CA PRO A 163 -7.96 -9.19 8.30
C PRO A 163 -7.47 -8.24 9.39
N VAL A 164 -6.16 -8.26 9.65
CA VAL A 164 -5.46 -7.21 10.39
C VAL A 164 -4.73 -6.37 9.36
N THR A 165 -5.03 -5.08 9.33
CA THR A 165 -4.79 -4.23 8.16
C THR A 165 -3.75 -3.16 8.42
N ALA A 166 -2.84 -2.99 7.47
CA ALA A 166 -1.91 -1.87 7.44
C ALA A 166 -2.16 -1.01 6.19
N LEU A 167 -2.28 0.30 6.36
CA LEU A 167 -2.20 1.27 5.26
C LEU A 167 -0.77 1.82 5.19
N VAL A 168 -0.10 1.63 4.05
CA VAL A 168 1.25 2.12 3.78
C VAL A 168 1.18 3.22 2.74
N ILE A 169 1.40 4.45 3.19
CA ILE A 169 1.37 5.68 2.40
C ILE A 169 2.81 6.02 2.03
N VAL A 170 3.12 5.92 0.73
CA VAL A 170 4.48 6.01 0.23
C VAL A 170 4.78 7.43 -0.24
N ASP A 171 5.74 8.08 0.42
CA ASP A 171 6.47 9.26 -0.05
C ASP A 171 5.61 10.43 -0.53
N VAL A 172 4.49 10.73 0.14
CA VAL A 172 3.64 11.89 -0.19
C VAL A 172 4.31 13.17 0.36
N GLN A 173 5.46 13.51 -0.21
CA GLN A 173 6.38 14.57 0.20
C GLN A 173 6.41 15.71 -0.83
N ASN A 174 6.84 16.89 -0.37
CA ASN A 174 6.82 18.11 -1.17
C ASN A 174 7.62 18.01 -2.47
N ASP A 175 8.81 17.38 -2.46
CA ASP A 175 9.64 17.28 -3.66
C ASP A 175 9.00 16.47 -4.78
N PHE A 176 8.15 15.49 -4.47
CA PHE A 176 7.44 14.70 -5.47
C PHE A 176 6.15 15.36 -5.99
N ILE A 177 5.67 16.39 -5.28
CA ILE A 177 4.40 17.06 -5.62
C ILE A 177 4.66 18.40 -6.30
N SER A 178 5.44 19.28 -5.67
CA SER A 178 5.67 20.66 -6.15
C SER A 178 7.13 21.12 -6.07
N GLY A 179 8.04 20.27 -5.56
CA GLY A 179 9.46 20.57 -5.45
C GLY A 179 10.31 20.00 -6.59
N SER A 180 11.53 19.57 -6.26
CA SER A 180 12.59 19.33 -7.24
C SER A 180 12.38 18.12 -8.15
N LEU A 181 11.56 17.15 -7.73
CA LEU A 181 11.22 15.93 -8.48
C LEU A 181 9.70 15.80 -8.65
N ALA A 182 9.02 16.93 -8.86
CA ALA A 182 7.58 16.95 -9.00
C ALA A 182 7.12 16.09 -10.18
N LEU A 183 6.14 15.21 -9.96
CA LEU A 183 5.72 14.22 -10.95
C LEU A 183 5.17 14.82 -12.27
N TYR A 184 4.67 16.05 -12.25
CA TYR A 184 4.20 16.70 -13.48
C TYR A 184 5.34 17.05 -14.45
N ASN A 185 6.60 17.01 -13.98
CA ASN A 185 7.80 17.13 -14.82
C ASN A 185 8.25 15.79 -15.40
N CYS A 186 7.65 14.67 -14.97
CA CYS A 186 7.97 13.33 -15.46
C CYS A 186 7.17 12.99 -16.73
N PRO A 187 7.57 11.95 -17.50
CA PRO A 187 6.92 11.60 -18.77
C PRO A 187 5.41 11.40 -18.72
N ALA A 188 4.87 10.84 -17.63
CA ALA A 188 3.42 10.66 -17.46
C ALA A 188 2.65 11.97 -17.22
N GLY A 189 3.32 13.05 -16.82
CA GLY A 189 2.69 14.34 -16.53
C GLY A 189 1.67 14.29 -15.39
N HIS A 190 1.79 13.32 -14.49
CA HIS A 190 0.87 13.13 -13.37
C HIS A 190 1.04 14.19 -12.29
N HIS A 191 -0.07 14.63 -11.71
CA HIS A 191 -0.11 15.57 -10.61
C HIS A 191 -0.03 14.84 -9.27
N GLY A 192 1.10 14.97 -8.55
CA GLY A 192 1.35 14.24 -7.30
C GLY A 192 0.33 14.52 -6.20
N GLU A 193 -0.19 15.74 -6.13
CA GLU A 193 -1.21 16.18 -5.16
C GLU A 193 -2.52 15.40 -5.27
N GLU A 194 -2.82 14.79 -6.41
CA GLU A 194 -4.07 14.05 -6.63
C GLU A 194 -4.19 12.78 -5.79
N VAL A 195 -3.08 12.28 -5.21
CA VAL A 195 -3.12 11.14 -4.28
C VAL A 195 -3.68 11.53 -2.91
N ILE A 196 -3.62 12.81 -2.53
CA ILE A 196 -3.96 13.25 -1.17
C ILE A 196 -5.46 13.07 -0.86
N PRO A 197 -6.41 13.52 -1.70
CA PRO A 197 -7.84 13.36 -1.40
C PRO A 197 -8.31 11.90 -1.18
N PRO A 198 -7.96 10.91 -2.02
CA PRO A 198 -8.35 9.52 -1.76
C PRO A 198 -7.66 8.96 -0.51
N ILE A 199 -6.40 9.30 -0.23
CA ILE A 199 -5.70 8.85 0.98
C ILE A 199 -6.37 9.39 2.25
N ASN A 200 -6.62 10.70 2.31
CA ASN A 200 -7.30 11.33 3.44
C ASN A 200 -8.70 10.73 3.68
N ARG A 201 -9.46 10.48 2.59
CA ARG A 201 -10.77 9.82 2.68
C ARG A 201 -10.66 8.41 3.26
N MET A 202 -9.68 7.62 2.84
CA MET A 202 -9.47 6.27 3.39
C MET A 202 -9.13 6.30 4.87
N LEU A 203 -8.33 7.26 5.32
CA LEU A 203 -8.00 7.46 6.74
C LEU A 203 -9.22 7.85 7.58
N GLU A 204 -10.17 8.58 7.00
CA GLU A 204 -11.41 8.99 7.69
C GLU A 204 -12.48 7.88 7.72
N GLU A 205 -12.65 7.17 6.60
CA GLU A 205 -13.73 6.22 6.42
C GLU A 205 -13.44 4.84 7.03
N ASN A 206 -12.14 4.55 7.27
CA ASN A 206 -11.63 3.27 7.73
C ASN A 206 -10.75 3.42 8.96
N ARG A 207 -10.82 2.42 9.83
CA ARG A 207 -9.90 2.27 10.96
C ARG A 207 -8.93 1.15 10.65
N PHE A 208 -7.77 1.49 10.11
CA PHE A 208 -6.67 0.55 9.94
C PHE A 208 -6.06 0.19 11.30
N ASP A 209 -5.55 -1.03 11.43
CA ASP A 209 -4.85 -1.47 12.65
C ASP A 209 -3.45 -0.85 12.73
N VAL A 210 -2.85 -0.56 11.57
CA VAL A 210 -1.56 0.11 11.44
C VAL A 210 -1.62 1.14 10.29
N VAL A 211 -1.08 2.32 10.52
CA VAL A 211 -0.85 3.31 9.46
C VAL A 211 0.64 3.61 9.41
N VAL A 212 1.20 3.62 8.20
CA VAL A 212 2.62 3.81 7.94
C VAL A 212 2.77 4.93 6.92
N TYR A 213 3.68 5.86 7.18
CA TYR A 213 4.14 6.83 6.19
C TYR A 213 5.60 6.56 5.93
N SER A 214 5.98 6.37 4.67
CA SER A 214 7.39 6.42 4.30
C SER A 214 7.79 7.83 3.89
N LEU A 215 9.06 8.13 4.16
CA LEU A 215 9.70 9.35 3.75
C LEU A 215 11.02 8.96 3.08
N ASP A 216 11.18 9.34 1.83
CA ASP A 216 12.51 9.41 1.23
C ASP A 216 13.33 10.46 1.98
N TRP A 217 14.56 10.13 2.36
CA TRP A 217 15.31 10.89 3.35
C TRP A 217 16.82 10.86 3.11
N HIS A 218 17.23 11.48 2.00
CA HIS A 218 18.57 11.33 1.44
C HIS A 218 19.60 12.31 2.02
N PRO A 219 20.80 11.85 2.41
CA PRO A 219 21.90 12.75 2.74
C PRO A 219 22.35 13.54 1.51
N GLU A 220 23.01 14.69 1.71
CA GLU A 220 23.44 15.55 0.59
C GLU A 220 24.39 14.87 -0.42
N ASN A 221 25.15 13.88 0.00
CA ASN A 221 26.07 13.13 -0.85
C ASN A 221 25.49 11.79 -1.36
N HIS A 222 24.17 11.63 -1.34
CA HIS A 222 23.51 10.37 -1.74
C HIS A 222 23.84 9.94 -3.17
N VAL A 223 23.99 8.62 -3.37
CA VAL A 223 24.41 7.96 -4.61
C VAL A 223 23.43 8.11 -5.77
N SER A 224 22.15 8.32 -5.45
CA SER A 224 21.10 8.42 -6.45
C SER A 224 21.06 9.79 -7.15
N PHE A 225 21.77 10.80 -6.65
CA PHE A 225 21.72 12.13 -7.24
C PHE A 225 22.68 12.29 -8.42
N ILE A 226 22.17 12.79 -9.54
CA ILE A 226 22.96 13.03 -10.76
C ILE A 226 24.16 13.95 -10.52
N ASP A 227 24.01 14.97 -9.67
CA ASP A 227 25.07 15.92 -9.37
C ASP A 227 26.18 15.29 -8.50
N ASN A 228 25.90 14.14 -7.87
CA ASN A 228 26.87 13.37 -7.09
C ASN A 228 27.49 12.20 -7.87
N VAL A 229 27.18 12.01 -9.17
CA VAL A 229 27.66 10.86 -9.96
C VAL A 229 29.18 10.73 -9.97
N HIS A 230 29.90 11.86 -9.90
CA HIS A 230 31.37 11.92 -9.90
C HIS A 230 32.01 11.58 -8.54
N MET A 231 31.21 11.46 -7.48
CA MET A 231 31.70 11.14 -6.13
C MET A 231 32.07 9.67 -5.96
N ARG A 232 31.67 8.82 -6.91
CA ARG A 232 31.88 7.36 -6.88
C ARG A 232 32.43 6.90 -8.23
N SER A 233 33.24 5.85 -8.20
CA SER A 233 33.77 5.25 -9.43
C SER A 233 32.70 4.44 -10.15
N LEU A 234 32.57 4.66 -11.46
CA LEU A 234 31.74 3.84 -12.33
C LEU A 234 32.46 2.54 -12.66
N HIS A 235 31.73 1.43 -12.57
CA HIS A 235 32.25 0.11 -12.91
C HIS A 235 32.61 0.02 -14.38
N SER A 236 33.64 -0.77 -14.70
CA SER A 236 34.13 -0.97 -16.08
C SER A 236 33.09 -1.45 -17.10
N SER A 237 31.98 -2.05 -16.64
CA SER A 237 30.86 -2.47 -17.50
C SER A 237 29.81 -1.38 -17.71
N CYS A 238 29.90 -0.24 -17.02
CA CYS A 238 29.02 0.90 -17.26
C CYS A 238 29.29 1.46 -18.66
N LYS A 239 28.22 1.68 -19.42
CA LYS A 239 28.31 2.17 -20.80
C LYS A 239 28.48 3.68 -20.90
N LEU A 240 28.23 4.38 -19.80
CA LEU A 240 28.25 5.84 -19.71
C LEU A 240 29.44 6.27 -18.85
N THR A 241 30.03 7.41 -19.19
CA THR A 241 30.95 8.14 -18.31
C THR A 241 30.19 9.13 -17.42
N SER A 242 30.77 9.53 -16.29
CA SER A 242 30.16 10.53 -15.39
C SER A 242 29.85 11.86 -16.10
N GLU A 243 30.62 12.21 -17.15
CA GLU A 243 30.41 13.42 -17.96
C GLU A 243 29.25 13.29 -18.96
N GLU A 244 28.90 12.06 -19.36
CA GLU A 244 27.83 11.79 -20.34
C GLU A 244 26.48 11.52 -19.68
N THR A 245 26.46 11.17 -18.39
CA THR A 245 25.24 10.80 -17.66
C THR A 245 24.25 11.95 -17.57
N GLN A 246 22.97 11.64 -17.74
CA GLN A 246 21.85 12.54 -17.62
C GLN A 246 20.89 12.09 -16.51
N VAL A 247 19.99 12.99 -16.13
CA VAL A 247 18.88 12.65 -15.23
C VAL A 247 18.09 11.49 -15.82
N TYR A 248 17.74 10.51 -14.97
CA TYR A 248 17.04 9.27 -15.28
C TYR A 248 17.87 8.16 -15.95
N ASP A 249 19.13 8.41 -16.28
CA ASP A 249 20.03 7.34 -16.72
C ASP A 249 20.26 6.31 -15.60
N THR A 250 20.56 5.08 -16.01
CA THR A 250 21.02 4.03 -15.10
C THR A 250 22.50 3.80 -15.28
N VAL A 251 23.25 3.95 -14.20
CA VAL A 251 24.70 3.72 -14.14
C VAL A 251 25.02 2.48 -13.32
N ILE A 252 26.26 2.00 -13.44
CA ILE A 252 26.77 0.89 -12.62
C ILE A 252 27.96 1.43 -11.84
N PHE A 253 27.83 1.58 -10.53
CA PHE A 253 28.94 1.97 -9.66
C PHE A 253 29.79 0.75 -9.28
N ASP A 254 31.08 0.96 -9.04
CA ASP A 254 31.99 -0.05 -8.45
C ASP A 254 31.60 -0.39 -7.00
N VAL A 255 30.86 0.51 -6.35
CA VAL A 255 30.67 0.49 -4.90
C VAL A 255 29.65 -0.57 -4.48
N ASN A 256 30.15 -1.53 -3.72
CA ASN A 256 29.68 -1.86 -2.38
C ASN A 256 30.89 -2.18 -1.49
N ASN A 257 30.75 -2.17 -0.15
CA ASN A 257 31.79 -2.59 0.80
C ASN A 257 32.27 -4.06 0.64
N ASP A 258 31.57 -4.86 -0.19
CA ASP A 258 31.86 -6.26 -0.51
C ASP A 258 32.34 -6.47 -1.96
N GLY A 259 32.54 -5.39 -2.73
CA GLY A 259 33.12 -5.43 -4.08
C GLY A 259 32.16 -5.87 -5.20
N THR A 260 30.84 -5.82 -4.99
CA THR A 260 29.86 -6.10 -6.04
C THR A 260 29.43 -4.83 -6.78
N PRO A 261 29.40 -4.81 -8.12
CA PRO A 261 28.83 -3.69 -8.88
C PRO A 261 27.35 -3.45 -8.54
N MET A 262 26.95 -2.19 -8.50
CA MET A 262 25.58 -1.78 -8.15
C MET A 262 24.96 -0.95 -9.26
N GLU A 263 23.81 -1.38 -9.78
CA GLU A 263 23.00 -0.58 -10.70
C GLU A 263 22.26 0.52 -9.93
N GLN A 264 22.32 1.76 -10.42
CA GLN A 264 21.68 2.92 -9.81
C GLN A 264 21.05 3.80 -10.88
N LYS A 265 19.75 4.07 -10.75
CA LYS A 265 19.07 5.10 -11.53
C LYS A 265 19.36 6.48 -10.92
N LEU A 266 19.74 7.44 -11.76
CA LEU A 266 20.09 8.78 -11.32
C LEU A 266 18.87 9.70 -11.35
N TRP A 267 18.71 10.52 -10.31
CA TRP A 267 17.59 11.43 -10.11
C TRP A 267 18.11 12.85 -9.92
N PRO A 268 17.26 13.89 -10.13
CA PRO A 268 17.53 15.20 -9.56
C PRO A 268 17.72 15.09 -8.05
N ARG A 269 18.43 16.02 -7.43
CA ARG A 269 18.49 16.11 -5.97
C ARG A 269 17.08 16.32 -5.41
N HIS A 270 16.67 15.47 -4.49
CA HIS A 270 15.33 15.48 -3.91
C HIS A 270 15.35 14.90 -2.49
N CYS A 271 14.32 15.22 -1.72
CA CYS A 271 14.06 14.70 -0.38
C CYS A 271 15.30 14.72 0.53
N VAL A 272 16.09 15.79 0.41
CA VAL A 272 17.31 15.96 1.19
C VAL A 272 16.94 16.13 2.66
N GLN A 273 17.66 15.45 3.55
CA GLN A 273 17.36 15.45 4.98
C GLN A 273 17.24 16.86 5.55
N ASN A 274 16.17 17.08 6.33
CA ASN A 274 15.86 18.34 7.01
C ASN A 274 15.60 19.53 6.06
N THR A 275 15.18 19.25 4.82
CA THR A 275 14.70 20.28 3.90
C THR A 275 13.18 20.22 3.75
N TRP A 276 12.58 21.33 3.32
CA TRP A 276 11.15 21.40 3.01
C TRP A 276 10.73 20.32 1.99
N GLY A 277 11.57 20.05 1.00
CA GLY A 277 11.30 19.05 -0.04
C GLY A 277 11.08 17.65 0.53
N ALA A 278 11.70 17.34 1.67
CA ALA A 278 11.61 16.04 2.34
C ALA A 278 10.48 15.96 3.38
N GLU A 279 9.76 17.05 3.65
CA GLU A 279 8.59 17.01 4.54
C GLU A 279 7.40 16.36 3.83
N LEU A 280 6.53 15.68 4.60
CA LEU A 280 5.22 15.27 4.10
C LEU A 280 4.42 16.50 3.69
N HIS A 281 3.61 16.37 2.64
CA HIS A 281 2.78 17.47 2.17
C HIS A 281 1.78 17.92 3.23
N GLU A 282 1.58 19.24 3.38
CA GLU A 282 0.80 19.82 4.48
C GLU A 282 -0.68 19.39 4.48
N ASP A 283 -1.25 19.15 3.30
CA ASP A 283 -2.63 18.68 3.14
C ASP A 283 -2.83 17.18 3.45
N LEU A 284 -1.74 16.41 3.58
CA LEU A 284 -1.83 15.01 3.94
C LEU A 284 -2.15 14.87 5.43
N LYS A 285 -3.25 14.17 5.74
CA LYS A 285 -3.56 13.85 7.13
C LYS A 285 -2.56 12.82 7.64
N VAL A 286 -1.97 13.10 8.80
CA VAL A 286 -1.08 12.17 9.50
C VAL A 286 -1.83 11.60 10.70
N ALA A 287 -1.90 10.26 10.78
CA ALA A 287 -2.54 9.58 11.90
C ALA A 287 -1.66 9.68 13.16
N GLU A 288 -2.28 9.83 14.34
CA GLU A 288 -1.57 10.10 15.61
C GLU A 288 -0.58 9.00 15.99
N ASP A 289 -0.95 7.73 15.84
CA ASP A 289 -0.12 6.56 16.17
C ASP A 289 0.61 5.97 14.94
N ALA A 290 0.86 6.78 13.91
CA ALA A 290 1.47 6.31 12.69
C ALA A 290 2.94 5.92 12.86
N ILE A 291 3.37 4.90 12.13
CA ILE A 291 4.77 4.52 11.99
C ILE A 291 5.39 5.36 10.88
N LEU A 292 6.44 6.11 11.18
CA LEU A 292 7.24 6.81 10.17
C LEU A 292 8.46 5.97 9.80
N VAL A 293 8.65 5.74 8.50
CA VAL A 293 9.79 4.98 7.97
C VAL A 293 10.62 5.87 7.05
N TYR A 294 11.82 6.22 7.49
CA TYR A 294 12.78 6.97 6.68
C TYR A 294 13.62 6.00 5.86
N LYS A 295 13.64 6.17 4.53
CA LYS A 295 14.38 5.32 3.59
C LYS A 295 15.38 6.15 2.77
N GLY A 296 16.35 5.47 2.15
CA GLY A 296 17.41 6.12 1.36
C GLY A 296 18.39 6.92 2.21
N THR A 297 18.56 6.55 3.49
CA THR A 297 19.37 7.31 4.46
C THR A 297 20.87 7.00 4.39
N ASP A 298 21.25 5.87 3.79
CA ASP A 298 22.64 5.50 3.53
C ASP A 298 23.13 6.26 2.29
N PRO A 299 24.22 7.06 2.38
CA PRO A 299 24.73 7.78 1.22
C PRO A 299 25.10 6.86 0.03
N ASP A 300 25.47 5.61 0.28
CA ASP A 300 26.00 4.68 -0.73
C ASP A 300 24.98 3.63 -1.19
N THR A 301 23.76 3.63 -0.66
CA THR A 301 22.73 2.67 -1.06
C THR A 301 21.35 3.32 -1.07
N ASP A 302 20.73 3.30 -2.25
CA ASP A 302 19.35 3.76 -2.43
C ASP A 302 18.33 2.71 -1.95
N SER A 303 17.11 3.17 -1.66
CA SER A 303 16.05 2.33 -1.09
C SER A 303 14.68 2.80 -1.55
N TYR A 304 14.14 2.18 -2.60
CA TYR A 304 12.79 2.50 -3.07
C TYR A 304 11.70 1.86 -2.21
N SER A 305 11.93 0.64 -1.70
CA SER A 305 10.93 -0.07 -0.92
C SER A 305 10.93 0.38 0.53
N VAL A 306 9.75 0.43 1.15
CA VAL A 306 9.61 0.65 2.59
C VAL A 306 10.08 -0.57 3.41
N PHE A 307 10.28 -1.74 2.80
CA PHE A 307 10.69 -2.97 3.51
C PHE A 307 12.20 -3.22 3.51
N TRP A 308 12.87 -2.92 2.40
CA TRP A 308 14.26 -3.28 2.16
C TRP A 308 14.95 -2.20 1.32
N ASP A 309 16.24 -2.00 1.56
CA ASP A 309 17.07 -1.29 0.60
C ASP A 309 17.16 -2.02 -0.75
N ASN A 310 17.65 -1.34 -1.79
CA ASN A 310 17.71 -1.90 -3.14
C ASN A 310 18.67 -3.10 -3.23
N ASN A 311 19.64 -3.20 -2.32
CA ASN A 311 20.60 -4.30 -2.23
C ASN A 311 20.11 -5.48 -1.35
N LYS A 312 18.93 -5.36 -0.73
CA LYS A 312 18.40 -6.25 0.33
C LYS A 312 19.40 -6.53 1.46
N LYS A 313 20.29 -5.58 1.76
CA LYS A 313 21.34 -5.72 2.79
C LYS A 313 20.85 -5.23 4.15
N PHE A 314 20.12 -4.13 4.16
CA PHE A 314 19.47 -3.58 5.34
C PHE A 314 17.94 -3.71 5.21
N HIS A 315 17.33 -4.34 6.20
CA HIS A 315 15.87 -4.33 6.36
C HIS A 315 15.47 -3.06 7.11
N THR A 316 14.35 -2.46 6.74
CA THR A 316 13.72 -1.49 7.62
C THR A 316 13.09 -2.25 8.81
N THR A 317 12.82 -1.54 9.91
CA THR A 317 12.12 -2.14 11.06
C THR A 317 10.64 -2.43 10.76
N LEU A 318 10.12 -2.04 9.58
CA LEU A 318 8.70 -2.12 9.26
C LEU A 318 8.20 -3.56 9.28
N ASN A 319 8.91 -4.49 8.63
CA ASN A 319 8.44 -5.88 8.54
C ASN A 319 8.26 -6.51 9.93
N GLU A 320 9.22 -6.28 10.83
CA GLU A 320 9.15 -6.78 12.20
C GLU A 320 7.97 -6.17 12.96
N GLU A 321 7.71 -4.87 12.80
CA GLU A 321 6.59 -4.20 13.44
C GLU A 321 5.23 -4.70 12.94
N LEU A 322 5.08 -4.89 11.62
CA LEU A 322 3.87 -5.46 11.03
C LEU A 322 3.64 -6.90 11.52
N GLN A 323 4.70 -7.72 11.57
CA GLN A 323 4.62 -9.09 12.09
C GLN A 323 4.25 -9.14 13.57
N LYS A 324 4.85 -8.30 14.42
CA LYS A 324 4.52 -8.20 15.85
C LYS A 324 3.05 -7.83 16.07
N ARG A 325 2.50 -6.98 15.21
CA ARG A 325 1.09 -6.55 15.24
C ARG A 325 0.14 -7.56 14.58
N GLY A 326 0.67 -8.62 13.98
CA GLY A 326 -0.12 -9.68 13.35
C GLY A 326 -0.80 -9.24 12.06
N VAL A 327 -0.25 -8.23 11.37
CA VAL A 327 -0.79 -7.71 10.10
C VAL A 327 -0.85 -8.83 9.06
N THR A 328 -2.01 -8.96 8.41
CA THR A 328 -2.27 -9.94 7.35
C THR A 328 -2.38 -9.29 5.98
N ASP A 329 -2.79 -8.02 5.93
CA ASP A 329 -3.12 -7.30 4.69
C ASP A 329 -2.43 -5.94 4.68
N VAL A 330 -1.77 -5.65 3.56
CA VAL A 330 -1.06 -4.38 3.34
C VAL A 330 -1.71 -3.68 2.15
N PHE A 331 -2.30 -2.52 2.44
CA PHE A 331 -2.84 -1.59 1.46
C PHE A 331 -1.77 -0.55 1.14
N VAL A 332 -1.38 -0.41 -0.12
CA VAL A 332 -0.29 0.50 -0.53
C VAL A 332 -0.82 1.59 -1.45
N CYS A 333 -0.45 2.83 -1.16
CA CYS A 333 -0.77 4.01 -1.96
C CYS A 333 0.38 5.03 -1.92
N GLY A 334 0.31 6.11 -2.70
CA GLY A 334 1.29 7.19 -2.69
C GLY A 334 2.08 7.33 -4.00
N VAL A 335 3.34 7.73 -3.91
CA VAL A 335 4.19 8.05 -5.07
C VAL A 335 5.60 7.48 -4.92
N ALA A 336 6.35 7.26 -6.00
CA ALA A 336 5.84 7.09 -7.36
C ALA A 336 5.28 5.66 -7.55
N TYR A 337 4.13 5.55 -8.23
CA TYR A 337 3.39 4.31 -8.53
C TYR A 337 4.30 3.19 -9.02
N ASP A 338 5.13 3.51 -10.01
CA ASP A 338 6.02 2.66 -10.78
C ASP A 338 7.45 2.55 -10.21
N VAL A 339 7.72 3.21 -9.08
CA VAL A 339 9.03 3.20 -8.42
C VAL A 339 8.90 2.74 -6.97
N CYS A 340 8.72 3.65 -6.01
CA CYS A 340 8.66 3.32 -4.59
C CYS A 340 7.44 2.47 -4.24
N VAL A 341 6.28 2.78 -4.81
CA VAL A 341 5.04 1.99 -4.61
C VAL A 341 5.19 0.60 -5.24
N ALA A 342 5.74 0.50 -6.45
CA ALA A 342 6.02 -0.77 -7.13
C ALA A 342 6.99 -1.66 -6.31
N ALA A 343 8.09 -1.09 -5.83
CA ALA A 343 9.07 -1.81 -5.01
C ALA A 343 8.47 -2.23 -3.65
N THR A 344 7.64 -1.38 -3.05
CA THR A 344 6.97 -1.65 -1.78
C THR A 344 5.94 -2.76 -1.90
N THR A 345 5.08 -2.72 -2.92
CA THR A 345 4.10 -3.78 -3.18
C THR A 345 4.77 -5.11 -3.53
N LYS A 346 5.83 -5.09 -4.35
CA LYS A 346 6.62 -6.29 -4.66
C LYS A 346 7.18 -6.93 -3.40
N HIS A 347 7.84 -6.16 -2.53
CA HIS A 347 8.39 -6.71 -1.29
C HIS A 347 7.30 -7.16 -0.32
N ALA A 348 6.16 -6.46 -0.20
CA ALA A 348 5.04 -6.92 0.62
C ALA A 348 4.53 -8.31 0.17
N ILE A 349 4.45 -8.55 -1.14
CA ILE A 349 4.08 -9.85 -1.72
C ILE A 349 5.12 -10.93 -1.40
N GLU A 350 6.42 -10.59 -1.49
CA GLU A 350 7.54 -11.49 -1.19
C GLU A 350 7.60 -11.88 0.30
N GLU A 351 7.31 -10.93 1.19
CA GLU A 351 7.17 -11.15 2.64
C GLU A 351 5.92 -11.98 3.00
N GLY A 352 5.03 -12.19 2.03
CA GLY A 352 3.85 -13.05 2.15
C GLY A 352 2.60 -12.35 2.66
N TYR A 353 2.57 -11.02 2.68
CA TYR A 353 1.35 -10.28 2.97
C TYR A 353 0.35 -10.39 1.81
N ARG A 354 -0.93 -10.36 2.16
CA ARG A 354 -2.00 -10.10 1.18
C ARG A 354 -1.88 -8.64 0.79
N THR A 355 -1.46 -8.38 -0.45
CA THR A 355 -1.07 -7.04 -0.88
C THR A 355 -2.13 -6.45 -1.81
N ILE A 356 -2.57 -5.23 -1.49
CA ILE A 356 -3.61 -4.51 -2.20
C ILE A 356 -3.03 -3.14 -2.59
N LEU A 357 -2.93 -2.87 -3.89
CA LEU A 357 -2.56 -1.57 -4.43
C LEU A 357 -3.80 -0.70 -4.62
N ILE A 358 -3.77 0.53 -4.11
CA ILE A 358 -4.85 1.51 -4.27
C ILE A 358 -4.56 2.37 -5.48
N ASP A 359 -5.20 2.03 -6.59
CA ASP A 359 -4.88 2.53 -7.91
C ASP A 359 -5.05 4.04 -8.07
N ASP A 360 -6.23 4.55 -7.72
CA ASP A 360 -6.55 5.99 -7.75
C ASP A 360 -5.81 6.79 -6.67
N GLY A 361 -5.30 6.10 -5.64
CA GLY A 361 -4.44 6.64 -4.60
C GLY A 361 -2.95 6.67 -4.96
N CYS A 362 -2.59 6.42 -6.22
CA CYS A 362 -1.20 6.43 -6.67
C CYS A 362 -0.99 7.33 -7.90
N ARG A 363 0.19 7.94 -8.00
CA ARG A 363 0.67 8.66 -9.19
C ARG A 363 2.13 8.31 -9.47
N GLY A 364 2.52 8.27 -10.73
CA GLY A 364 3.81 7.73 -11.15
C GLY A 364 4.52 8.54 -12.23
N VAL A 365 5.70 8.05 -12.61
CA VAL A 365 6.66 8.70 -13.51
C VAL A 365 6.37 8.35 -14.98
N SER A 366 6.04 7.09 -15.28
CA SER A 366 5.84 6.57 -16.64
C SER A 366 4.57 5.73 -16.76
N GLU A 367 3.75 5.99 -17.78
CA GLU A 367 2.53 5.21 -18.04
C GLU A 367 2.83 3.74 -18.36
N GLU A 368 3.93 3.48 -19.06
CA GLU A 368 4.36 2.11 -19.39
C GLU A 368 4.71 1.33 -18.12
N ASP A 369 5.50 1.93 -17.23
CA ASP A 369 5.96 1.28 -16.00
C ASP A 369 4.82 1.13 -14.98
N ILE A 370 3.83 2.04 -14.98
CA ILE A 370 2.60 1.91 -14.21
C ILE A 370 1.81 0.67 -14.66
N MET A 371 1.64 0.48 -15.96
CA MET A 371 0.97 -0.71 -16.49
C MET A 371 1.71 -2.01 -16.12
N ILE A 372 3.04 -2.03 -16.29
CA ILE A 372 3.89 -3.16 -15.89
C ILE A 372 3.73 -3.46 -14.40
N THR A 373 3.70 -2.43 -13.56
CA THR A 373 3.52 -2.58 -12.11
C THR A 373 2.18 -3.27 -11.78
N ARG A 374 1.09 -2.84 -12.40
CA ARG A 374 -0.25 -3.44 -12.21
C ARG A 374 -0.28 -4.91 -12.63
N GLU A 375 0.27 -5.21 -13.79
CA GLU A 375 0.36 -6.58 -14.31
C GLU A 375 1.19 -7.46 -13.38
N HIS A 376 2.33 -6.96 -12.91
CA HIS A 376 3.18 -7.68 -11.97
C HIS A 376 2.44 -8.00 -10.66
N ILE A 377 1.73 -7.04 -10.08
CA ILE A 377 0.99 -7.23 -8.82
C ILE A 377 -0.11 -8.28 -9.00
N THR A 378 -0.90 -8.18 -10.06
CA THR A 378 -1.98 -9.14 -10.34
C THR A 378 -1.45 -10.54 -10.66
N ALA A 379 -0.36 -10.65 -11.43
CA ALA A 379 0.31 -11.91 -11.73
C ALA A 379 0.86 -12.62 -10.48
N ASN A 380 1.19 -11.86 -9.43
CA ASN A 380 1.71 -12.37 -8.16
C ASN A 380 0.66 -12.41 -7.03
N GLN A 381 -0.61 -12.58 -7.41
CA GLN A 381 -1.75 -12.73 -6.49
C GLN A 381 -1.98 -11.54 -5.54
N GLY A 382 -1.52 -10.35 -5.92
CA GLY A 382 -1.97 -9.09 -5.35
C GLY A 382 -3.28 -8.63 -5.98
N LEU A 383 -3.89 -7.60 -5.40
CA LEU A 383 -5.06 -6.92 -5.96
C LEU A 383 -4.74 -5.47 -6.31
N VAL A 384 -5.30 -4.99 -7.41
CA VAL A 384 -5.33 -3.57 -7.77
C VAL A 384 -6.79 -3.13 -7.67
N VAL A 385 -7.07 -2.14 -6.82
CA VAL A 385 -8.44 -1.72 -6.50
C VAL A 385 -8.56 -0.21 -6.46
N HIS A 386 -9.78 0.29 -6.56
CA HIS A 386 -10.09 1.69 -6.30
C HIS A 386 -10.28 1.93 -4.78
N SER A 387 -9.94 3.11 -4.28
CA SER A 387 -9.99 3.52 -2.86
C SER A 387 -11.38 3.30 -2.24
N SER A 388 -12.44 3.48 -3.03
CA SER A 388 -13.84 3.22 -2.64
C SER A 388 -14.12 1.77 -2.21
N GLN A 389 -13.27 0.81 -2.59
CA GLN A 389 -13.42 -0.60 -2.23
C GLN A 389 -12.73 -0.93 -0.89
N VAL A 390 -11.81 -0.09 -0.43
CA VAL A 390 -10.90 -0.39 0.68
C VAL A 390 -11.64 -0.67 1.97
N LYS A 391 -12.71 0.07 2.26
CA LYS A 391 -13.53 -0.14 3.46
C LYS A 391 -14.05 -1.57 3.60
N ASN A 392 -14.56 -2.13 2.51
CA ASN A 392 -15.17 -3.45 2.54
C ASN A 392 -14.11 -4.55 2.61
N LEU A 393 -12.96 -4.35 1.95
CA LEU A 393 -11.81 -5.25 2.04
C LEU A 393 -11.21 -5.24 3.45
N ALA A 394 -10.96 -4.05 4.00
CA ALA A 394 -10.34 -3.89 5.32
C ALA A 394 -11.22 -4.41 6.47
N THR A 395 -12.55 -4.43 6.28
CA THR A 395 -13.48 -4.99 7.27
C THR A 395 -13.79 -6.47 7.06
N GLY A 396 -13.21 -7.11 6.03
CA GLY A 396 -13.49 -8.51 5.67
C GLY A 396 -14.91 -8.75 5.13
N ARG A 397 -15.65 -7.69 4.78
CA ARG A 397 -16.97 -7.81 4.13
C ARG A 397 -16.84 -8.24 2.68
N ASP A 398 -15.87 -7.67 1.98
CA ASP A 398 -15.44 -8.11 0.66
C ASP A 398 -14.26 -9.08 0.84
N ARG A 399 -14.41 -10.30 0.29
CA ARG A 399 -13.45 -11.40 0.41
C ARG A 399 -13.12 -11.96 -0.98
N PRO A 400 -12.30 -11.26 -1.78
CA PRO A 400 -11.93 -11.74 -3.10
C PRO A 400 -11.14 -13.06 -3.02
N PRO A 401 -11.44 -14.05 -3.89
CA PRO A 401 -10.76 -15.35 -3.87
C PRO A 401 -9.25 -15.25 -3.97
N MET A 402 -8.72 -14.28 -4.73
CA MET A 402 -7.29 -14.10 -4.95
C MET A 402 -6.51 -13.87 -3.65
N LEU A 403 -7.03 -13.05 -2.73
CA LEU A 403 -6.37 -12.77 -1.45
C LEU A 403 -6.36 -13.99 -0.54
N ALA A 404 -7.47 -14.74 -0.50
CA ALA A 404 -7.52 -16.00 0.24
C ALA A 404 -6.57 -17.04 -0.38
N TYR A 405 -6.52 -17.12 -1.70
CA TYR A 405 -5.62 -18.02 -2.42
C TYR A 405 -4.15 -17.72 -2.14
N LYS A 406 -3.74 -16.44 -2.20
CA LYS A 406 -2.40 -15.98 -1.80
C LYS A 406 -2.03 -16.49 -0.41
N LEU A 407 -2.92 -16.31 0.57
CA LEU A 407 -2.66 -16.76 1.94
C LEU A 407 -2.49 -18.28 2.04
N ALA A 408 -3.33 -19.06 1.35
CA ALA A 408 -3.19 -20.52 1.33
C ALA A 408 -1.82 -20.95 0.77
N LEU A 409 -1.38 -20.33 -0.34
CA LEU A 409 -0.07 -20.58 -0.93
C LEU A 409 1.07 -20.27 0.06
N GLU A 410 1.01 -19.15 0.78
CA GLU A 410 2.02 -18.80 1.78
C GLU A 410 2.05 -19.77 2.96
N LEU A 411 0.89 -20.24 3.43
CA LEU A 411 0.81 -21.28 4.46
C LEU A 411 1.48 -22.59 4.00
N SER A 412 1.30 -22.97 2.73
CA SER A 412 1.92 -24.17 2.15
C SER A 412 3.46 -24.09 2.10
N LYS A 413 4.03 -22.89 1.92
CA LYS A 413 5.48 -22.67 1.95
C LYS A 413 6.03 -22.81 3.36
N LYS A 414 5.29 -22.34 4.38
CA LYS A 414 5.69 -22.39 5.79
C LYS A 414 5.68 -23.81 6.35
N THR A 415 4.74 -24.66 5.92
CA THR A 415 4.71 -26.08 6.32
C THR A 415 5.85 -26.89 5.69
N LYS A 416 6.27 -26.59 4.46
CA LYS A 416 7.40 -27.28 3.79
C LYS A 416 8.79 -26.95 4.35
N LYS A 417 8.93 -25.85 5.11
CA LYS A 417 10.20 -25.42 5.72
C LYS A 417 10.43 -26.01 7.13
N LYS A 418 9.42 -26.67 7.70
CA LYS A 418 9.53 -27.43 8.94
C LYS A 418 9.71 -28.90 8.61
#